data_AF-A0A835WHH4-F1
#
_entry.id   AF-A0A835WHH4-F1
#
_cell.length_a   1.000
_cell.length_b   1.000
_cell.length_c   1.000
_cell.angle_alpha   90.00
_cell.angle_beta   90.00
_cell.angle_gamma   90.00
#
_symmetry.space_group_name_H-M   'P 1'
#
loop_
_entity.id
_entity.type
_entity.pdbx_description
1 polymer ?
#
loop_
_entity_poly.entity_id
_entity_poly.type
_entity_poly.pdbx_seq_one_letter_code
_entity_poly.pdbx_strand_id
1 'polypeptide(L)'
;MKASPTSSASATSKSSTAKPAAKSSAVAPTAKKAGTAAPAAKKKTTAAGAVEPVAPASAAVPAIPAEDSPEELARKAEREKRLAEELEALRKAAWAAQLEYERKQEAKRRAAREEEARRKKEEAALRKKLLEAAYDGEDDEVRKGITRAKEAGMLKPDPVDTADGHDNTLLSEAAAGGVESTVAMLLEMGADPNSRGEFKRTPLWRAAFLGKAEVVPLLLEGGADPRIGNEGGELPEHVAAEPIKGVLKAWDVAKTDALLQKFEAIRLERAAAASAERAQAVKGAEASVAAREETHKKAQLALKHARIELEKRIFEYDTCVEEQKPDSLTQAALDQVHVAEKVVEEAKARAADASQALDEARLRLRDEVEQGAEEEGGADAALPGIPVPIKALNDVLIRDVGGKLAASGKWPLVIDTSGQASVFLRYQDTNYVNALNARHMEPHTLRRSLLGAIRYGKAMVLDLQDCDLWPEMPRMFDQVQQGLLARVLDRSLLRNEAFASLIRAEDGDEYDINKFQDIRIRSFVFIVLTSARKPNQELVDAMYTLRVMVAE
;
A
#
# COMPACT_ATOMS: atom_id res chain seq x y z
N MET A 1 66.44 -4.38 -0.54
CA MET A 1 67.66 -3.98 -1.27
C MET A 1 67.19 -3.08 -2.42
N LYS A 2 67.34 -1.73 -2.34
CA LYS A 2 68.35 -0.92 -3.09
C LYS A 2 68.70 -1.50 -4.47
N ALA A 3 68.71 -0.80 -5.61
CA ALA A 3 68.37 0.55 -6.05
C ALA A 3 68.43 0.53 -7.61
N SER A 4 67.78 1.50 -8.25
CA SER A 4 67.72 1.91 -9.68
C SER A 4 69.12 2.03 -10.37
N PRO A 5 69.32 2.38 -11.69
CA PRO A 5 68.56 3.40 -12.46
C PRO A 5 68.54 3.37 -14.03
N THR A 6 67.89 4.41 -14.60
CA THR A 6 68.14 5.14 -15.89
C THR A 6 67.82 4.47 -17.24
N SER A 7 67.32 5.12 -18.31
CA SER A 7 66.97 6.52 -18.62
C SER A 7 66.30 6.66 -20.02
N SER A 8 65.47 7.71 -20.20
CA SER A 8 65.34 8.63 -21.38
C SER A 8 64.96 8.08 -22.79
N ALA A 9 64.19 8.71 -23.68
CA ALA A 9 63.62 10.07 -23.83
C ALA A 9 62.51 10.10 -24.94
N SER A 10 61.62 11.11 -24.83
CA SER A 10 60.98 12.02 -25.83
C SER A 10 60.59 11.52 -27.26
N ALA A 11 59.59 12.03 -28.01
CA ALA A 11 58.86 13.30 -28.00
C ALA A 11 57.61 13.26 -28.94
N THR A 12 56.71 14.24 -28.74
CA THR A 12 55.84 14.96 -29.73
C THR A 12 54.75 14.20 -30.49
N SER A 13 53.45 14.44 -30.26
CA SER A 13 52.57 15.61 -30.53
C SER A 13 51.79 15.47 -31.86
N LYS A 14 50.44 15.55 -31.79
CA LYS A 14 49.58 16.40 -32.63
C LYS A 14 48.08 16.20 -32.35
N SER A 15 47.47 17.31 -31.93
CA SER A 15 46.13 17.80 -32.23
C SER A 15 45.45 17.21 -33.49
N SER A 16 44.17 16.85 -33.38
CA SER A 16 43.16 17.29 -34.35
C SER A 16 41.73 17.17 -33.81
N THR A 17 41.13 18.34 -33.65
CA THR A 17 39.70 18.67 -33.67
C THR A 17 38.92 17.97 -34.80
N ALA A 18 37.72 17.46 -34.51
CA ALA A 18 36.64 17.38 -35.49
C ALA A 18 35.25 17.35 -34.81
N LYS A 19 34.53 18.44 -35.05
CA LYS A 19 33.14 18.77 -34.77
C LYS A 19 32.21 18.01 -35.73
N PRO A 20 31.03 17.50 -35.34
CA PRO A 20 29.95 17.30 -36.29
C PRO A 20 29.08 18.56 -36.35
N ALA A 21 28.92 19.10 -37.55
CA ALA A 21 27.95 20.12 -37.86
C ALA A 21 26.57 19.47 -38.02
N ALA A 22 25.60 19.87 -37.20
CA ALA A 22 24.18 19.71 -37.50
C ALA A 22 23.60 21.11 -37.72
N LYS A 23 23.21 21.38 -38.97
CA LYS A 23 22.50 22.60 -39.34
C LYS A 23 21.04 22.49 -38.88
N SER A 24 20.63 23.57 -38.23
CA SER A 24 19.29 24.04 -37.90
C SER A 24 18.22 23.84 -38.98
N SER A 25 17.02 23.47 -38.53
CA SER A 25 15.81 24.22 -38.87
C SER A 25 14.84 24.18 -37.69
N ALA A 26 14.64 25.35 -37.09
CA ALA A 26 13.58 25.61 -36.12
C ALA A 26 12.19 25.49 -36.77
N VAL A 27 11.17 25.12 -35.99
CA VAL A 27 9.87 25.81 -35.89
C VAL A 27 9.17 25.29 -34.62
N ALA A 28 8.62 26.24 -33.85
CA ALA A 28 7.91 26.05 -32.59
C ALA A 28 6.41 25.67 -32.82
N PRO A 29 5.61 25.45 -31.75
CA PRO A 29 4.53 24.47 -31.72
C PRO A 29 3.15 25.07 -32.05
N THR A 30 2.21 24.22 -32.49
CA THR A 30 0.78 24.54 -32.43
C THR A 30 -0.05 23.35 -31.95
N ALA A 31 -0.88 23.64 -30.95
CA ALA A 31 -1.83 22.75 -30.30
C ALA A 31 -2.94 22.30 -31.25
N LYS A 32 -3.45 21.06 -31.07
CA LYS A 32 -4.75 20.66 -31.60
C LYS A 32 -5.55 19.81 -30.61
N LYS A 33 -6.74 20.33 -30.34
CA LYS A 33 -7.91 19.75 -29.66
C LYS A 33 -8.29 18.38 -30.23
N ALA A 34 -8.58 17.42 -29.35
CA ALA A 34 -9.33 16.22 -29.69
C ALA A 34 -10.83 16.52 -29.51
N GLY A 35 -11.59 16.45 -30.62
CA GLY A 35 -13.04 16.39 -30.63
C GLY A 35 -13.47 14.95 -30.87
N THR A 36 -14.32 14.44 -29.98
CA THR A 36 -14.97 13.14 -30.01
C THR A 36 -16.07 13.09 -31.08
N ALA A 37 -16.06 12.06 -31.94
CA ALA A 37 -17.16 11.73 -32.84
C ALA A 37 -17.54 10.24 -32.68
N ALA A 38 -18.82 9.99 -32.46
CA ALA A 38 -19.45 8.67 -32.39
C ALA A 38 -19.60 8.00 -33.78
N PRO A 39 -19.69 6.66 -33.88
CA PRO A 39 -19.92 5.99 -35.16
C PRO A 39 -21.40 5.67 -35.40
N ALA A 40 -21.87 5.99 -36.62
CA ALA A 40 -23.12 5.54 -37.19
C ALA A 40 -22.91 4.27 -38.04
N ALA A 41 -23.78 3.27 -37.87
CA ALA A 41 -23.76 2.01 -38.63
C ALA A 41 -24.40 2.16 -40.02
N LYS A 42 -23.71 1.68 -41.06
CA LYS A 42 -24.18 1.63 -42.46
C LYS A 42 -24.75 0.25 -42.80
N LYS A 43 -25.94 0.25 -43.43
CA LYS A 43 -26.52 -0.85 -44.20
C LYS A 43 -25.65 -1.19 -45.41
N LYS A 44 -25.52 -2.48 -45.73
CA LYS A 44 -25.04 -2.98 -47.04
C LYS A 44 -26.04 -3.97 -47.62
N THR A 45 -26.41 -3.71 -48.86
CA THR A 45 -27.19 -4.53 -49.80
C THR A 45 -26.24 -5.33 -50.69
N THR A 46 -26.58 -6.60 -51.02
CA THR A 46 -26.22 -7.38 -52.23
C THR A 46 -27.07 -8.66 -52.19
N ALA A 47 -27.99 -8.94 -53.12
CA ALA A 47 -27.88 -9.34 -54.52
C ALA A 47 -28.08 -10.87 -54.68
N ALA A 48 -28.86 -11.23 -55.70
CA ALA A 48 -29.57 -12.48 -55.89
C ALA A 48 -28.75 -13.64 -56.48
N GLY A 49 -29.26 -14.88 -56.30
CA GLY A 49 -28.87 -16.09 -57.02
C GLY A 49 -29.92 -17.20 -56.77
N ALA A 50 -30.48 -17.77 -57.85
CA ALA A 50 -31.61 -18.70 -57.86
C ALA A 50 -31.17 -20.18 -57.92
N VAL A 51 -31.90 -21.09 -57.24
CA VAL A 51 -32.04 -22.53 -57.61
C VAL A 51 -33.42 -23.07 -57.14
N GLU A 52 -33.96 -23.96 -57.98
CA GLU A 52 -35.24 -24.70 -58.14
C GLU A 52 -36.08 -25.23 -56.94
N PRO A 53 -37.35 -25.65 -57.21
CA PRO A 53 -38.38 -25.88 -56.19
C PRO A 53 -38.45 -27.35 -55.71
N VAL A 54 -38.65 -27.54 -54.40
CA VAL A 54 -39.02 -28.83 -53.79
C VAL A 54 -40.43 -28.71 -53.21
N ALA A 55 -41.28 -29.70 -53.49
CA ALA A 55 -42.71 -29.76 -53.14
C ALA A 55 -42.97 -29.67 -51.61
N PRO A 56 -44.14 -29.15 -51.17
CA PRO A 56 -44.41 -29.03 -49.75
C PRO A 56 -44.97 -30.34 -49.17
N ALA A 57 -44.28 -30.88 -48.15
CA ALA A 57 -44.87 -31.80 -47.20
C ALA A 57 -45.49 -31.00 -46.05
N SER A 58 -46.76 -31.30 -45.77
CA SER A 58 -47.57 -30.76 -44.67
C SER A 58 -46.90 -30.92 -43.31
N ALA A 59 -46.74 -29.81 -42.57
CA ALA A 59 -46.45 -29.80 -41.14
C ALA A 59 -47.31 -28.73 -40.48
N ALA A 60 -48.05 -29.14 -39.44
CA ALA A 60 -49.01 -28.33 -38.70
C ALA A 60 -48.36 -27.09 -38.05
N VAL A 61 -48.99 -25.93 -38.26
CA VAL A 61 -48.62 -24.65 -37.64
C VAL A 61 -49.28 -24.58 -36.25
N PRO A 62 -48.53 -24.26 -35.17
CA PRO A 62 -49.12 -23.99 -33.87
C PRO A 62 -49.89 -22.67 -33.92
N ALA A 63 -51.03 -22.63 -33.23
CA ALA A 63 -51.95 -21.48 -33.22
C ALA A 63 -51.23 -20.16 -32.95
N ILE A 64 -51.40 -19.21 -33.87
CA ILE A 64 -50.94 -17.82 -33.78
C ILE A 64 -51.71 -17.17 -32.62
N PRO A 65 -51.07 -16.46 -31.67
CA PRO A 65 -51.79 -15.70 -30.65
C PRO A 65 -52.68 -14.67 -31.35
N ALA A 66 -53.93 -14.53 -30.91
CA ALA A 66 -54.88 -13.57 -31.48
C ALA A 66 -54.24 -12.17 -31.60
N GLU A 67 -54.39 -11.54 -32.77
CA GLU A 67 -53.92 -10.17 -32.99
C GLU A 67 -54.69 -9.23 -32.06
N ASP A 68 -53.94 -8.49 -31.21
CA ASP A 68 -54.49 -7.50 -30.28
C ASP A 68 -55.42 -6.53 -31.04
N SER A 69 -56.61 -6.27 -30.48
CA SER A 69 -57.56 -5.34 -31.08
C SER A 69 -56.99 -3.92 -31.19
N PRO A 70 -57.48 -3.05 -32.08
CA PRO A 70 -57.00 -1.67 -32.22
C PRO A 70 -57.05 -0.88 -30.90
N GLU A 71 -58.01 -1.18 -30.03
CA GLU A 71 -58.14 -0.57 -28.69
C GLU A 71 -57.10 -1.09 -27.70
N GLU A 72 -56.73 -2.37 -27.76
CA GLU A 72 -55.68 -2.97 -26.93
C GLU A 72 -54.29 -2.46 -27.33
N LEU A 73 -54.03 -2.31 -28.63
CA LEU A 73 -52.81 -1.67 -29.15
C LEU A 73 -52.70 -0.21 -28.70
N ALA A 74 -53.81 0.54 -28.71
CA ALA A 74 -53.84 1.92 -28.21
C ALA A 74 -53.58 2.00 -26.70
N ARG A 75 -54.20 1.13 -25.89
CA ARG A 75 -53.95 1.04 -24.43
C ARG A 75 -52.52 0.63 -24.11
N LYS A 76 -51.95 -0.28 -24.89
CA LYS A 76 -50.55 -0.73 -24.75
C LYS A 76 -49.59 0.40 -25.10
N ALA A 77 -49.81 1.12 -26.20
CA ALA A 77 -49.02 2.28 -26.57
C ALA A 77 -49.10 3.41 -25.53
N GLU A 78 -50.28 3.65 -24.94
CA GLU A 78 -50.47 4.62 -23.86
C GLU A 78 -49.75 4.19 -22.57
N ARG A 79 -49.81 2.90 -22.22
CA ARG A 79 -49.07 2.32 -21.08
C ARG A 79 -47.55 2.39 -21.30
N GLU A 80 -47.08 2.09 -22.49
CA GLU A 80 -45.66 2.21 -22.87
C GLU A 80 -45.19 3.67 -22.80
N LYS A 81 -46.01 4.62 -23.25
CA LYS A 81 -45.71 6.04 -23.14
C LYS A 81 -45.64 6.50 -21.68
N ARG A 82 -46.59 6.06 -20.84
CA ARG A 82 -46.59 6.37 -19.40
C ARG A 82 -45.36 5.80 -18.69
N LEU A 83 -44.99 4.56 -19.00
CA LEU A 83 -43.78 3.92 -18.49
C LEU A 83 -42.51 4.64 -18.95
N ALA A 84 -42.47 5.10 -20.21
CA ALA A 84 -41.35 5.88 -20.73
C ALA A 84 -41.18 7.22 -20.00
N GLU A 85 -42.29 7.92 -19.74
CA GLU A 85 -42.31 9.17 -18.97
C GLU A 85 -41.90 8.94 -17.50
N GLU A 86 -42.41 7.89 -16.85
CA GLU A 86 -42.02 7.48 -15.49
C GLU A 86 -40.52 7.12 -15.42
N LEU A 87 -39.99 6.40 -16.41
CA LEU A 87 -38.56 6.07 -16.52
C LEU A 87 -37.69 7.31 -16.73
N GLU A 88 -38.14 8.27 -17.54
CA GLU A 88 -37.42 9.53 -17.75
C GLU A 88 -37.41 10.39 -16.49
N ALA A 89 -38.54 10.45 -15.76
CA ALA A 89 -38.64 11.12 -14.48
C ALA A 89 -37.70 10.49 -13.43
N LEU A 90 -37.67 9.16 -13.34
CA LEU A 90 -36.75 8.44 -12.46
C LEU A 90 -35.28 8.69 -12.82
N ARG A 91 -34.93 8.71 -14.11
CA ARG A 91 -33.57 9.04 -14.57
C ARG A 91 -33.17 10.46 -14.20
N LYS A 92 -34.06 11.44 -14.36
CA LYS A 92 -33.83 12.84 -13.97
C LYS A 92 -33.66 12.97 -12.45
N ALA A 93 -34.49 12.28 -11.67
CA ALA A 93 -34.39 12.25 -10.21
C ALA A 93 -33.08 11.60 -9.74
N ALA A 94 -32.67 10.48 -10.35
CA ALA A 94 -31.40 9.82 -10.05
C ALA A 94 -30.19 10.71 -10.36
N TRP A 95 -30.19 11.42 -11.50
CA TRP A 95 -29.15 12.37 -11.86
C TRP A 95 -29.09 13.56 -10.89
N ALA A 96 -30.24 14.10 -10.47
CA ALA A 96 -30.30 15.18 -9.49
C ALA A 96 -29.74 14.74 -8.12
N ALA A 97 -30.13 13.55 -7.65
CA ALA A 97 -29.62 12.96 -6.41
C ALA A 97 -28.09 12.72 -6.46
N GLN A 98 -27.57 12.30 -7.61
CA GLN A 98 -26.14 12.12 -7.82
C GLN A 98 -25.38 13.45 -7.74
N LEU A 99 -25.91 14.52 -8.36
CA LEU A 99 -25.32 15.86 -8.29
C LEU A 99 -25.34 16.44 -6.88
N GLU A 100 -26.42 16.22 -6.12
CA GLU A 100 -26.50 16.63 -4.71
C GLU A 100 -25.50 15.87 -3.82
N TYR A 101 -25.34 14.57 -4.07
CA TYR A 101 -24.33 13.76 -3.39
C TYR A 101 -22.92 14.29 -3.67
N GLU A 102 -22.57 14.56 -4.94
CA GLU A 102 -21.28 15.12 -5.33
C GLU A 102 -21.00 16.47 -4.64
N ARG A 103 -21.98 17.40 -4.66
CA ARG A 103 -21.88 18.70 -3.96
C ARG A 103 -21.66 18.54 -2.46
N LYS A 104 -22.36 17.60 -1.81
CA LYS A 104 -22.20 17.30 -0.39
C LYS A 104 -20.82 16.73 -0.09
N GLN A 105 -20.28 15.88 -0.97
CA GLN A 105 -18.92 15.36 -0.83
C GLN A 105 -17.86 16.45 -1.04
N GLU A 106 -18.02 17.33 -2.03
CA GLU A 106 -17.13 18.48 -2.24
C GLU A 106 -17.15 19.46 -1.07
N ALA A 107 -18.33 19.77 -0.52
CA ALA A 107 -18.47 20.60 0.66
C ALA A 107 -17.77 19.98 1.88
N LYS A 108 -17.93 18.67 2.11
CA LYS A 108 -17.21 17.92 3.15
C LYS A 108 -15.68 18.00 2.95
N ARG A 109 -15.20 17.79 1.73
CA ARG A 109 -13.76 17.88 1.40
C ARG A 109 -13.21 19.29 1.61
N ARG A 110 -13.99 20.32 1.29
CA ARG A 110 -13.62 21.72 1.52
C ARG A 110 -13.55 22.04 3.01
N ALA A 111 -14.56 21.64 3.78
CA ALA A 111 -14.57 21.81 5.23
C ALA A 111 -13.38 21.11 5.90
N ALA A 112 -13.07 19.87 5.50
CA ALA A 112 -11.91 19.13 6.01
C ALA A 112 -10.58 19.85 5.70
N ARG A 113 -10.41 20.40 4.49
CA ARG A 113 -9.22 21.19 4.12
C ARG A 113 -9.09 22.48 4.93
N GLU A 114 -10.21 23.17 5.17
CA GLU A 114 -10.24 24.41 5.97
C GLU A 114 -9.89 24.11 7.44
N GLU A 115 -10.40 23.02 7.99
CA GLU A 115 -10.07 22.56 9.35
C GLU A 115 -8.60 22.14 9.48
N GLU A 116 -8.07 21.37 8.53
CA GLU A 116 -6.66 20.97 8.49
C GLU A 116 -5.74 22.20 8.36
N ALA A 117 -6.10 23.16 7.52
CA ALA A 117 -5.36 24.40 7.36
C ALA A 117 -5.38 25.25 8.65
N ARG A 118 -6.53 25.30 9.35
CA ARG A 118 -6.63 25.94 10.66
C ARG A 118 -5.72 25.25 11.67
N ARG A 119 -5.76 23.92 11.74
CA ARG A 119 -4.91 23.13 12.66
C ARG A 119 -3.42 23.38 12.39
N LYS A 120 -2.99 23.33 11.13
CA LYS A 120 -1.61 23.63 10.72
C LYS A 120 -1.20 25.06 11.10
N LYS A 121 -2.11 26.03 10.95
CA LYS A 121 -1.84 27.43 11.32
C LYS A 121 -1.72 27.60 12.84
N GLU A 122 -2.56 26.93 13.62
CA GLU A 122 -2.48 26.90 15.08
C GLU A 122 -1.19 26.23 15.57
N GLU A 123 -0.79 25.12 14.94
CA GLU A 123 0.46 24.42 15.24
C GLU A 123 1.68 25.26 14.91
N ALA A 124 1.71 25.91 13.74
CA ALA A 124 2.78 26.83 13.36
C ALA A 124 2.85 28.05 14.29
N ALA A 125 1.70 28.59 14.70
CA ALA A 125 1.64 29.71 15.64
C ALA A 125 2.13 29.31 17.04
N LEU A 126 1.74 28.12 17.52
CA LEU A 126 2.20 27.59 18.81
C LEU A 126 3.70 27.30 18.80
N ARG A 127 4.19 26.64 17.73
CA ARG A 127 5.62 26.39 17.50
C ARG A 127 6.43 27.66 17.54
N LYS A 128 6.01 28.67 16.78
CA LYS A 128 6.67 29.97 16.74
C LYS A 128 6.69 30.62 18.12
N LYS A 129 5.54 30.65 18.80
CA LYS A 129 5.42 31.25 20.14
C LYS A 129 6.30 30.56 21.17
N LEU A 130 6.37 29.22 21.14
CA LEU A 130 7.22 28.44 22.02
C LEU A 130 8.71 28.74 21.83
N LEU A 131 9.16 28.87 20.58
CA LEU A 131 10.55 29.19 20.26
C LEU A 131 10.93 30.61 20.71
N GLU A 132 10.04 31.59 20.49
CA GLU A 132 10.22 32.98 20.95
C GLU A 132 10.28 33.03 22.49
N ALA A 133 9.33 32.39 23.19
CA ALA A 133 9.31 32.31 24.64
C ALA A 133 10.57 31.62 25.22
N ALA A 134 11.08 30.59 24.55
CA ALA A 134 12.31 29.92 24.97
C ALA A 134 13.55 30.81 24.81
N TYR A 135 13.60 31.64 23.76
CA TYR A 135 14.68 32.60 23.55
C TYR A 135 14.64 33.76 24.57
N ASP A 136 13.44 34.29 24.85
CA ASP A 136 13.23 35.43 25.74
C ASP A 136 13.27 35.07 27.24
N GLY A 137 13.14 33.77 27.57
CA GLY A 137 13.23 33.28 28.94
C GLY A 137 11.91 33.21 29.70
N GLU A 138 10.79 33.10 28.98
CA GLU A 138 9.45 33.06 29.55
C GLU A 138 9.05 31.63 29.97
N ASP A 139 9.66 31.13 31.05
CA ASP A 139 9.54 29.74 31.52
C ASP A 139 8.08 29.26 31.68
N ASP A 140 7.23 30.12 32.23
CA ASP A 140 5.80 29.84 32.41
C ASP A 140 5.06 29.66 31.09
N GLU A 141 5.42 30.45 30.07
CA GLU A 141 4.81 30.36 28.74
C GLU A 141 5.28 29.10 28.01
N VAL A 142 6.58 28.78 28.10
CA VAL A 142 7.16 27.54 27.55
C VAL A 142 6.48 26.32 28.18
N ARG A 143 6.36 26.27 29.51
CA ARG A 143 5.71 25.16 30.22
C ARG A 143 4.24 25.01 29.82
N LYS A 144 3.48 26.10 29.80
CA LYS A 144 2.06 26.07 29.39
C LYS A 144 1.92 25.64 27.93
N GLY A 145 2.79 26.11 27.04
CA GLY A 145 2.76 25.75 25.63
C GLY A 145 3.08 24.28 25.39
N ILE A 146 4.07 23.71 26.09
CA ILE A 146 4.41 22.27 26.04
C ILE A 146 3.23 21.42 26.54
N THR A 147 2.64 21.78 27.68
CA THR A 147 1.47 21.05 28.21
C THR A 147 0.30 21.08 27.24
N ARG A 148 -0.02 22.26 26.68
CA ARG A 148 -1.07 22.41 25.68
C ARG A 148 -0.80 21.60 24.42
N ALA A 149 0.44 21.55 23.95
CA ALA A 149 0.83 20.74 22.80
C ALA A 149 0.64 19.24 23.07
N LYS A 150 1.00 18.75 24.27
CA LYS A 150 0.79 17.36 24.68
C LYS A 150 -0.69 16.99 24.75
N GLU A 151 -1.52 17.83 25.38
CA GLU A 151 -2.98 17.60 25.48
C GLU A 151 -3.68 17.62 24.11
N ALA A 152 -3.24 18.50 23.20
CA ALA A 152 -3.82 18.63 21.87
C ALA A 152 -3.23 17.63 20.84
N GLY A 153 -2.23 16.83 21.22
CA GLY A 153 -1.53 15.91 20.31
C GLY A 153 -0.78 16.62 19.17
N MET A 154 -0.31 17.84 19.41
CA MET A 154 0.42 18.68 18.45
C MET A 154 1.94 18.58 18.67
N LEU A 155 2.77 18.87 17.66
CA LEU A 155 4.25 18.91 17.80
C LEU A 155 4.90 17.56 18.19
N LYS A 156 4.59 16.49 17.44
CA LYS A 156 5.24 15.15 17.57
C LYS A 156 6.66 15.15 16.96
N PRO A 157 7.63 14.33 17.46
CA PRO A 157 7.48 13.23 18.42
C PRO A 157 7.39 13.63 19.90
N ASP A 158 7.98 14.76 20.36
CA ASP A 158 7.75 15.34 21.69
C ASP A 158 7.79 16.88 21.60
N PRO A 159 6.81 17.62 22.16
CA PRO A 159 6.82 19.08 22.17
C PRO A 159 8.05 19.70 22.85
N VAL A 160 8.76 18.97 23.72
CA VAL A 160 9.99 19.45 24.37
C VAL A 160 11.13 19.62 23.36
N ASP A 161 11.20 18.78 22.34
CA ASP A 161 12.21 18.83 21.26
C ASP A 161 11.67 19.56 20.01
N THR A 162 10.69 20.44 20.18
CA THR A 162 10.17 21.26 19.08
C THR A 162 11.30 22.07 18.47
N ALA A 163 11.54 21.86 17.16
CA ALA A 163 12.53 22.60 16.40
C ALA A 163 11.92 23.76 15.62
N ASP A 164 12.70 24.64 15.00
CA ASP A 164 12.25 25.63 14.00
C ASP A 164 12.43 25.10 12.55
N GLY A 165 12.20 25.94 11.54
CA GLY A 165 12.43 25.55 10.13
C GLY A 165 13.89 25.27 9.77
N HIS A 166 14.82 25.53 10.70
CA HIS A 166 16.26 25.32 10.59
C HIS A 166 16.75 24.23 11.57
N ASP A 167 15.84 23.39 12.07
CA ASP A 167 16.10 22.31 13.03
C ASP A 167 16.64 22.75 14.41
N ASN A 168 16.54 24.04 14.76
CA ASN A 168 16.94 24.55 16.06
C ASN A 168 15.84 24.27 17.11
N THR A 169 16.16 23.46 18.12
CA THR A 169 15.23 23.10 19.21
C THR A 169 14.99 24.24 20.20
N LEU A 170 13.95 24.10 21.04
CA LEU A 170 13.70 25.02 22.17
C LEU A 170 14.97 25.22 23.03
N LEU A 171 15.70 24.15 23.30
CA LEU A 171 16.95 24.20 24.05
C LEU A 171 18.05 24.98 23.30
N SER A 172 18.11 24.86 21.98
CA SER A 172 19.04 25.61 21.13
C SER A 172 18.73 27.13 21.14
N GLU A 173 17.46 27.52 21.12
CA GLU A 173 17.06 28.92 21.19
C GLU A 173 17.27 29.51 22.60
N ALA A 174 16.94 28.77 23.67
CA ALA A 174 17.24 29.18 25.04
C ALA A 174 18.75 29.35 25.29
N ALA A 175 19.56 28.44 24.73
CA ALA A 175 21.02 28.53 24.77
C ALA A 175 21.57 29.74 24.03
N ALA A 176 20.91 30.17 22.95
CA ALA A 176 21.26 31.37 22.20
C ALA A 176 20.84 32.66 22.93
N GLY A 177 19.66 32.67 23.55
CA GLY A 177 19.20 33.76 24.42
C GLY A 177 20.10 33.96 25.64
N GLY A 178 20.64 32.85 26.18
CA GLY A 178 21.49 32.86 27.37
C GLY A 178 20.70 32.80 28.67
N VAL A 179 19.51 32.19 28.64
CA VAL A 179 18.61 32.15 29.80
C VAL A 179 18.84 30.86 30.59
N GLU A 180 19.48 30.99 31.76
CA GLU A 180 19.82 29.86 32.63
C GLU A 180 18.60 29.05 33.10
N SER A 181 17.53 29.74 33.53
CA SER A 181 16.34 29.12 34.10
C SER A 181 15.61 28.25 33.07
N THR A 182 15.46 28.75 31.84
CA THR A 182 14.83 28.03 30.73
C THR A 182 15.64 26.83 30.30
N VAL A 183 16.97 26.96 30.24
CA VAL A 183 17.87 25.84 29.89
C VAL A 183 17.78 24.73 30.93
N ALA A 184 17.86 25.07 32.22
CA ALA A 184 17.74 24.09 33.31
C ALA A 184 16.37 23.38 33.25
N MET A 185 15.28 24.13 33.08
CA MET A 185 13.94 23.58 32.97
C MET A 185 13.79 22.64 31.78
N LEU A 186 14.27 23.01 30.59
CA LEU A 186 14.15 22.17 29.39
C LEU A 186 14.96 20.87 29.52
N LEU A 187 16.14 20.92 30.15
CA LEU A 187 16.93 19.74 30.45
C LEU A 187 16.24 18.83 31.47
N GLU A 188 15.61 19.37 32.52
CA GLU A 188 14.78 18.62 33.47
C GLU A 188 13.56 17.96 32.79
N MET A 189 12.98 18.63 31.79
CA MET A 189 11.89 18.07 30.98
C MET A 189 12.35 17.02 29.96
N GLY A 190 13.67 16.80 29.83
CA GLY A 190 14.26 15.76 29.00
C GLY A 190 14.59 16.18 27.57
N ALA A 191 14.77 17.48 27.31
CA ALA A 191 15.24 17.98 26.01
C ALA A 191 16.61 17.38 25.64
N ASP A 192 16.83 17.08 24.36
CA ASP A 192 18.13 16.56 23.89
C ASP A 192 19.22 17.65 23.90
N PRO A 193 20.25 17.56 24.77
CA PRO A 193 21.34 18.54 24.84
C PRO A 193 22.27 18.52 23.61
N ASN A 194 22.21 17.45 22.81
CA ASN A 194 23.07 17.23 21.65
C ASN A 194 22.32 17.36 20.31
N SER A 195 21.13 17.98 20.33
CA SER A 195 20.35 18.26 19.13
C SER A 195 21.19 19.04 18.12
N ARG A 196 21.03 18.73 16.83
CA ARG A 196 21.81 19.33 15.75
C ARG A 196 20.87 20.16 14.87
N GLY A 197 20.90 21.47 15.07
CA GLY A 197 20.15 22.41 14.24
C GLY A 197 20.89 22.78 12.96
N GLU A 198 20.70 24.02 12.51
CA GLU A 198 21.27 24.52 11.27
C GLU A 198 22.80 24.40 11.27
N PHE A 199 23.37 23.99 10.13
CA PHE A 199 24.82 23.70 10.00
C PHE A 199 25.31 22.70 11.04
N LYS A 200 24.41 21.84 11.51
CA LYS A 200 24.65 20.83 12.53
C LYS A 200 25.22 21.38 13.84
N ARG A 201 24.86 22.61 14.21
CA ARG A 201 25.31 23.26 15.44
C ARG A 201 24.50 22.74 16.63
N THR A 202 25.17 22.47 17.75
CA THR A 202 24.53 22.06 19.00
C THR A 202 24.16 23.28 19.86
N PRO A 203 23.25 23.13 20.84
CA PRO A 203 22.97 24.16 21.84
C PRO A 203 24.26 24.68 22.50
N LEU A 204 25.18 23.78 22.85
CA LEU A 204 26.48 24.12 23.44
C LEU A 204 27.36 24.94 22.48
N TRP A 205 27.39 24.59 21.19
CA TRP A 205 28.11 25.35 20.17
C TRP A 205 27.56 26.78 20.05
N ARG A 206 26.23 26.94 20.04
CA ARG A 206 25.58 28.26 19.94
C ARG A 206 25.84 29.12 21.18
N ALA A 207 25.73 28.55 22.37
CA ALA A 207 26.06 29.26 23.62
C ALA A 207 27.52 29.72 23.64
N ALA A 208 28.45 28.87 23.20
CA ALA A 208 29.87 29.19 23.11
C ALA A 208 30.17 30.31 22.11
N PHE A 209 29.60 30.24 20.90
CA PHE A 209 29.76 31.25 19.85
C PHE A 209 29.18 32.61 20.24
N LEU A 210 28.03 32.62 20.93
CA LEU A 210 27.36 33.85 21.38
C LEU A 210 27.90 34.39 22.71
N GLY A 211 28.88 33.73 23.33
CA GLY A 211 29.52 34.21 24.55
C GLY A 211 28.68 34.05 25.82
N LYS A 212 27.72 33.12 25.85
CA LYS A 212 26.82 32.89 27.00
C LYS A 212 27.50 32.01 28.07
N ALA A 213 28.40 32.62 28.83
CA ALA A 213 29.27 31.91 29.77
C ALA A 213 28.51 31.19 30.90
N GLU A 214 27.35 31.71 31.31
CA GLU A 214 26.55 31.15 32.41
C GLU A 214 25.79 29.89 32.00
N VAL A 215 25.39 29.79 30.74
CA VAL A 215 24.63 28.63 30.21
C VAL A 215 25.54 27.44 29.87
N VAL A 216 26.82 27.68 29.54
CA VAL A 216 27.75 26.62 29.14
C VAL A 216 27.94 25.54 30.22
N PRO A 217 28.16 25.88 31.51
CA PRO A 217 28.19 24.89 32.60
C PRO A 217 26.90 24.09 32.71
N LEU A 218 25.74 24.73 32.62
CA LEU A 218 24.43 24.07 32.72
C LEU A 218 24.22 23.04 31.60
N LEU A 219 24.59 23.39 30.37
CA LEU A 219 24.52 22.45 29.24
C LEU A 219 25.46 21.25 29.42
N LEU A 220 26.68 21.48 29.92
CA LEU A 220 27.66 20.41 30.19
C LEU A 220 27.17 19.48 31.30
N GLU A 221 26.64 20.02 32.40
CA GLU A 221 26.01 19.26 33.48
C GLU A 221 24.74 18.53 33.03
N GLY A 222 24.04 19.09 32.05
CA GLY A 222 22.92 18.50 31.35
C GLY A 222 23.28 17.41 30.33
N GLY A 223 24.57 17.11 30.11
CA GLY A 223 25.03 16.05 29.20
C GLY A 223 25.32 16.50 27.77
N ALA A 224 25.49 17.81 27.53
CA ALA A 224 26.00 18.30 26.25
C ALA A 224 27.45 17.85 26.05
N ASP A 225 27.75 17.33 24.86
CA ASP A 225 29.08 16.82 24.53
C ASP A 225 29.93 17.91 23.85
N PRO A 226 31.02 18.38 24.50
CA PRO A 226 31.90 19.41 23.94
C PRO A 226 32.70 18.92 22.73
N ARG A 227 32.72 17.61 22.45
CA ARG A 227 33.38 17.00 21.28
C ARG A 227 32.54 17.12 20.01
N ILE A 228 31.29 17.57 20.11
CA ILE A 228 30.39 17.67 18.96
C ILE A 228 30.60 19.00 18.25
N GLY A 229 31.20 18.94 17.07
CA GLY A 229 31.40 20.10 16.18
C GLY A 229 30.22 20.35 15.23
N ASN A 230 30.24 21.56 14.65
CA ASN A 230 29.36 21.95 13.55
C ASN A 230 29.68 21.18 12.25
N GLU A 231 28.99 21.48 11.15
CA GLU A 231 29.20 20.87 9.84
C GLU A 231 30.64 21.04 9.31
N GLY A 232 31.31 22.14 9.65
CA GLY A 232 32.72 22.39 9.33
C GLY A 232 33.73 21.71 10.26
N GLY A 233 33.26 20.95 11.26
CA GLY A 233 34.10 20.30 12.25
C GLY A 233 34.64 21.24 13.34
N GLU A 234 34.15 22.47 13.43
CA GLU A 234 34.54 23.40 14.48
C GLU A 234 33.84 23.03 15.79
N LEU A 235 34.65 22.73 16.82
CA LEU A 235 34.19 22.44 18.17
C LEU A 235 33.72 23.73 18.86
N PRO A 236 32.83 23.63 19.87
CA PRO A 236 32.44 24.77 20.71
C PRO A 236 33.64 25.55 21.27
N GLU A 237 34.74 24.85 21.59
CA GLU A 237 35.98 25.49 22.08
C GLU A 237 36.63 26.42 21.05
N HIS A 238 36.61 26.05 19.76
CA HIS A 238 37.27 26.82 18.70
C HIS A 238 36.62 28.19 18.49
N VAL A 239 35.31 28.26 18.72
CA VAL A 239 34.49 29.47 18.49
C VAL A 239 34.20 30.27 19.76
N ALA A 240 34.48 29.69 20.94
CA ALA A 240 34.24 30.29 22.24
C ALA A 240 35.11 31.54 22.50
N ALA A 241 34.63 32.45 23.36
CA ALA A 241 35.45 33.49 23.98
C ALA A 241 36.40 32.89 25.05
N GLU A 242 37.50 33.57 25.39
CA GLU A 242 38.49 33.11 26.38
C GLU A 242 37.92 32.61 27.73
N PRO A 243 36.93 33.26 28.39
CA PRO A 243 36.39 32.73 29.64
C PRO A 243 35.70 31.36 29.45
N ILE A 244 35.04 31.15 28.31
CA ILE A 244 34.32 29.92 27.99
C ILE A 244 35.29 28.82 27.57
N LYS A 245 36.36 29.15 26.83
CA LYS A 245 37.42 28.20 26.49
C LYS A 245 38.04 27.56 27.72
N GLY A 246 38.24 28.35 28.78
CA GLY A 246 38.75 27.84 30.06
C GLY A 246 37.84 26.78 30.66
N VAL A 247 36.52 27.03 30.67
CA VAL A 247 35.51 26.08 31.16
C VAL A 247 35.48 24.81 30.32
N LEU A 248 35.45 24.93 28.99
CA LEU A 248 35.41 23.77 28.08
C LEU A 248 36.66 22.89 28.19
N LYS A 249 37.85 23.49 28.35
CA LYS A 249 39.11 22.75 28.55
C LYS A 249 39.21 22.08 29.91
N ALA A 250 38.67 22.73 30.95
CA ALA A 250 38.70 22.20 32.31
C ALA A 250 37.62 21.13 32.54
N TRP A 251 36.66 20.99 31.63
CA TRP A 251 35.57 20.02 31.76
C TRP A 251 36.09 18.58 31.67
N ASP A 252 35.66 17.77 32.62
CA ASP A 252 35.97 16.35 32.65
C ASP A 252 35.05 15.58 31.70
N VAL A 253 35.59 15.19 30.54
CA VAL A 253 34.86 14.45 29.50
C VAL A 253 34.34 13.11 30.02
N ALA A 254 34.95 12.51 31.05
CA ALA A 254 34.44 11.27 31.65
C ALA A 254 33.06 11.47 32.31
N LYS A 255 32.75 12.69 32.78
CA LYS A 255 31.40 13.02 33.27
C LYS A 255 30.38 13.03 32.14
N THR A 256 30.75 13.56 30.98
CA THR A 256 29.90 13.54 29.77
C THR A 256 29.62 12.10 29.35
N ASP A 257 30.62 11.23 29.30
CA ASP A 257 30.42 9.82 28.93
C ASP A 257 29.49 9.08 29.92
N ALA A 258 29.61 9.35 31.23
CA ALA A 258 28.72 8.80 32.25
C ALA A 258 27.27 9.33 32.14
N LEU A 259 27.09 10.59 31.75
CA LEU A 259 25.78 11.19 31.49
C LEU A 259 25.15 10.60 30.23
N LEU A 260 25.90 10.46 29.14
CA LEU A 260 25.43 9.84 27.89
C LEU A 260 24.95 8.41 28.11
N GLN A 261 25.69 7.60 28.88
CA GLN A 261 25.25 6.25 29.23
C GLN A 261 23.94 6.23 30.03
N LYS A 262 23.74 7.19 30.93
CA LYS A 262 22.48 7.34 31.68
C LYS A 262 21.33 7.75 30.76
N PHE A 263 21.55 8.70 29.86
CA PHE A 263 20.53 9.15 28.90
C PHE A 263 20.16 8.04 27.92
N GLU A 264 21.13 7.29 27.39
CA GLU A 264 20.88 6.11 26.56
C GLU A 264 20.09 5.05 27.31
N ALA A 265 20.42 4.77 28.58
CA ALA A 265 19.67 3.83 29.41
C ALA A 265 18.20 4.28 29.62
N ILE A 266 17.98 5.55 29.97
CA ILE A 266 16.64 6.13 30.14
C ILE A 266 15.86 6.11 28.82
N ARG A 267 16.51 6.43 27.71
CA ARG A 267 15.90 6.40 26.37
C ARG A 267 15.49 4.98 25.99
N LEU A 268 16.36 4.00 26.22
CA LEU A 268 16.06 2.58 25.96
C LEU A 268 14.93 2.08 26.85
N GLU A 269 14.89 2.48 28.13
CA GLU A 269 13.81 2.13 29.06
C GLU A 269 12.48 2.75 28.64
N ARG A 270 12.46 4.05 28.27
CA ARG A 270 11.25 4.73 27.76
C ARG A 270 10.77 4.12 26.44
N ALA A 271 11.69 3.82 25.52
CA ALA A 271 11.36 3.14 24.27
C ALA A 271 10.80 1.73 24.51
N ALA A 272 11.39 0.98 25.45
CA ALA A 272 10.90 -0.34 25.83
C ALA A 272 9.53 -0.26 26.51
N ALA A 273 9.30 0.72 27.40
CA ALA A 273 8.01 0.94 28.04
C ALA A 273 6.93 1.32 27.03
N ALA A 274 7.22 2.25 26.11
CA ALA A 274 6.31 2.63 25.03
C ALA A 274 6.00 1.45 24.09
N SER A 275 7.02 0.66 23.74
CA SER A 275 6.85 -0.56 22.94
C SER A 275 6.00 -1.61 23.66
N ALA A 276 6.19 -1.79 24.97
CA ALA A 276 5.42 -2.72 25.79
C ALA A 276 3.95 -2.30 25.92
N GLU A 277 3.68 -1.02 26.15
CA GLU A 277 2.32 -0.47 26.22
C GLU A 277 1.59 -0.64 24.88
N ARG A 278 2.26 -0.37 23.76
CA ARG A 278 1.73 -0.61 22.40
C ARG A 278 1.46 -2.08 22.13
N ALA A 279 2.40 -2.96 22.47
CA ALA A 279 2.20 -4.39 22.33
C ALA A 279 1.00 -4.88 23.13
N GLN A 280 0.72 -4.26 24.28
CA GLN A 280 -0.48 -4.54 25.07
C GLN A 280 -1.75 -3.99 24.41
N ALA A 281 -1.71 -2.79 23.83
CA ALA A 281 -2.82 -2.21 23.07
C ALA A 281 -3.18 -3.05 21.83
N VAL A 282 -2.18 -3.46 21.04
CA VAL A 282 -2.36 -4.35 19.87
C VAL A 282 -2.97 -5.68 20.29
N LYS A 283 -2.44 -6.32 21.35
CA LYS A 283 -3.03 -7.56 21.89
C LYS A 283 -4.49 -7.37 22.33
N GLY A 284 -4.83 -6.23 22.93
CA GLY A 284 -6.20 -5.88 23.30
C GLY A 284 -7.11 -5.72 22.08
N ALA A 285 -6.62 -5.07 21.02
CA ALA A 285 -7.34 -4.90 19.76
C ALA A 285 -7.53 -6.24 19.02
N GLU A 286 -6.52 -7.11 18.97
CA GLU A 286 -6.61 -8.47 18.42
C GLU A 286 -7.67 -9.31 19.16
N ALA A 287 -7.68 -9.27 20.50
CA ALA A 287 -8.69 -9.95 21.30
C ALA A 287 -10.11 -9.44 21.02
N SER A 288 -10.25 -8.12 20.81
CA SER A 288 -11.53 -7.49 20.41
C SER A 288 -12.00 -7.96 19.04
N VAL A 289 -11.10 -8.02 18.05
CA VAL A 289 -11.42 -8.56 16.71
C VAL A 289 -11.86 -10.01 16.81
N ALA A 290 -11.12 -10.86 17.53
CA ALA A 290 -11.47 -12.27 17.70
C ALA A 290 -12.88 -12.45 18.33
N ALA A 291 -13.20 -11.68 19.37
CA ALA A 291 -14.53 -11.70 19.99
C ALA A 291 -15.64 -11.27 19.00
N ARG A 292 -15.39 -10.20 18.23
CA ARG A 292 -16.34 -9.69 17.21
C ARG A 292 -16.52 -10.70 16.07
N GLU A 293 -15.47 -11.37 15.62
CA GLU A 293 -15.55 -12.44 14.62
C GLU A 293 -16.43 -13.61 15.09
N GLU A 294 -16.33 -14.01 16.35
CA GLU A 294 -17.20 -15.05 16.90
C GLU A 294 -18.67 -14.62 16.91
N THR A 295 -18.96 -13.37 17.31
CA THR A 295 -20.33 -12.83 17.27
C THR A 295 -20.88 -12.75 15.86
N HIS A 296 -20.07 -12.32 14.89
CA HIS A 296 -20.45 -12.30 13.48
C HIS A 296 -20.78 -13.71 12.95
N LYS A 297 -19.94 -14.70 13.27
CA LYS A 297 -20.20 -16.11 12.91
C LYS A 297 -21.53 -16.62 13.48
N LYS A 298 -21.82 -16.33 14.76
CA LYS A 298 -23.10 -16.70 15.40
C LYS A 298 -24.29 -16.02 14.73
N ALA A 299 -24.19 -14.73 14.41
CA ALA A 299 -25.26 -13.98 13.75
C ALA A 299 -25.53 -14.49 12.32
N GLN A 300 -24.47 -14.79 11.55
CA GLN A 300 -24.59 -15.37 10.21
C GLN A 300 -25.24 -16.76 10.24
N LEU A 301 -24.88 -17.61 11.23
CA LEU A 301 -25.50 -18.91 11.40
C LEU A 301 -27.00 -18.78 11.74
N ALA A 302 -27.37 -17.86 12.62
CA ALA A 302 -28.77 -17.59 12.95
C ALA A 302 -29.58 -17.10 11.74
N LEU A 303 -29.01 -16.20 10.92
CA LEU A 303 -29.62 -15.74 9.67
C LEU A 303 -29.83 -16.89 8.68
N LYS A 304 -28.84 -17.78 8.54
CA LYS A 304 -28.95 -18.99 7.71
C LYS A 304 -30.11 -19.87 8.17
N HIS A 305 -30.22 -20.15 9.47
CA HIS A 305 -31.33 -20.96 10.00
C HIS A 305 -32.69 -20.29 9.80
N ALA A 306 -32.79 -18.98 10.01
CA ALA A 306 -34.02 -18.22 9.78
C ALA A 306 -34.46 -18.30 8.30
N ARG A 307 -33.53 -18.22 7.35
CA ARG A 307 -33.84 -18.35 5.91
C ARG A 307 -34.33 -19.75 5.53
N ILE A 308 -33.68 -20.79 6.05
CA ILE A 308 -34.10 -22.18 5.80
C ILE A 308 -35.53 -22.41 6.33
N GLU A 309 -35.84 -21.89 7.52
CA GLU A 309 -37.19 -22.00 8.08
C GLU A 309 -38.22 -21.22 7.24
N LEU A 310 -37.88 -20.01 6.77
CA LEU A 310 -38.75 -19.24 5.87
C LEU A 310 -39.04 -20.00 4.58
N GLU A 311 -38.01 -20.55 3.91
CA GLU A 311 -38.19 -21.37 2.70
C GLU A 311 -39.09 -22.57 2.95
N LYS A 312 -38.94 -23.23 4.10
CA LYS A 312 -39.82 -24.33 4.51
C LYS A 312 -41.27 -23.87 4.67
N ARG A 313 -41.54 -22.70 5.28
CA ARG A 313 -42.90 -22.16 5.42
C ARG A 313 -43.53 -21.74 4.10
N ILE A 314 -42.72 -21.17 3.19
CA ILE A 314 -43.17 -20.85 1.83
C ILE A 314 -43.58 -22.14 1.11
N PHE A 315 -42.75 -23.19 1.18
CA PHE A 315 -43.08 -24.49 0.59
C PHE A 315 -44.35 -25.12 1.19
N GLU A 316 -44.53 -25.06 2.52
CA GLU A 316 -45.76 -25.51 3.19
C GLU A 316 -47.00 -24.74 2.68
N TYR A 317 -46.90 -23.43 2.50
CA TYR A 317 -47.95 -22.60 1.93
C TYR A 317 -48.25 -22.96 0.47
N ASP A 318 -47.23 -23.04 -0.38
CA ASP A 318 -47.36 -23.39 -1.80
C ASP A 318 -48.04 -24.76 -1.97
N THR A 319 -47.64 -25.74 -1.15
CA THR A 319 -48.27 -27.07 -1.14
C THR A 319 -49.76 -26.99 -0.75
N CYS A 320 -50.13 -26.16 0.23
CA CYS A 320 -51.54 -25.97 0.60
C CYS A 320 -52.37 -25.37 -0.53
N VAL A 321 -51.78 -24.44 -1.29
CA VAL A 321 -52.40 -23.81 -2.46
C VAL A 321 -52.55 -24.81 -3.61
N GLU A 322 -51.50 -25.57 -3.93
CA GLU A 322 -51.52 -26.58 -4.99
C GLU A 322 -52.53 -27.72 -4.71
N GLU A 323 -52.59 -28.19 -3.47
CA GLU A 323 -53.50 -29.27 -3.05
C GLU A 323 -54.94 -28.79 -2.76
N GLN A 324 -55.25 -27.50 -2.96
CA GLN A 324 -56.57 -26.89 -2.70
C GLN A 324 -57.09 -27.17 -1.27
N LYS A 325 -56.22 -27.00 -0.27
CA LYS A 325 -56.60 -27.15 1.15
C LYS A 325 -57.64 -26.09 1.57
N PRO A 326 -58.39 -26.31 2.67
CA PRO A 326 -59.36 -25.34 3.16
C PRO A 326 -58.73 -23.97 3.45
N ASP A 327 -59.44 -22.89 3.14
CA ASP A 327 -58.97 -21.50 3.28
C ASP A 327 -58.40 -21.16 4.66
N SER A 328 -58.98 -21.72 5.73
CA SER A 328 -58.50 -21.51 7.10
C SER A 328 -57.08 -22.05 7.33
N LEU A 329 -56.72 -23.15 6.66
CA LEU A 329 -55.43 -23.80 6.80
C LEU A 329 -54.37 -23.10 5.92
N THR A 330 -54.77 -22.70 4.71
CA THR A 330 -53.94 -21.89 3.81
C THR A 330 -53.62 -20.52 4.41
N GLN A 331 -54.60 -19.88 5.06
CA GLN A 331 -54.39 -18.61 5.77
C GLN A 331 -53.45 -18.77 6.97
N ALA A 332 -53.59 -19.85 7.76
CA ALA A 332 -52.68 -20.13 8.87
C ALA A 332 -51.24 -20.38 8.39
N ALA A 333 -51.05 -21.06 7.25
CA ALA A 333 -49.73 -21.24 6.65
C ALA A 333 -49.11 -19.91 6.19
N LEU A 334 -49.91 -19.02 5.58
CA LEU A 334 -49.48 -17.68 5.18
C LEU A 334 -49.07 -16.83 6.40
N ASP A 335 -49.83 -16.90 7.50
CA ASP A 335 -49.48 -16.20 8.73
C ASP A 335 -48.13 -16.69 9.30
N GLN A 336 -47.82 -17.99 9.19
CA GLN A 336 -46.52 -18.54 9.56
C GLN A 336 -45.37 -18.04 8.66
N VAL A 337 -45.63 -17.85 7.36
CA VAL A 337 -44.67 -17.22 6.44
C VAL A 337 -44.35 -15.81 6.91
N HIS A 338 -45.35 -14.98 7.17
CA HIS A 338 -45.12 -13.60 7.65
C HIS A 338 -44.35 -13.55 8.98
N VAL A 339 -44.62 -14.48 9.91
CA VAL A 339 -43.84 -14.60 11.16
C VAL A 339 -42.39 -14.96 10.86
N ALA A 340 -42.14 -15.92 9.98
CA ALA A 340 -40.79 -16.33 9.58
C ALA A 340 -40.03 -15.21 8.84
N GLU A 341 -40.72 -14.44 7.98
CA GLU A 341 -40.15 -13.26 7.30
C GLU A 341 -39.67 -12.22 8.31
N LYS A 342 -40.48 -11.94 9.33
CA LYS A 342 -40.09 -11.01 10.40
C LYS A 342 -38.83 -11.49 11.13
N VAL A 343 -38.74 -12.79 11.43
CA VAL A 343 -37.56 -13.39 12.06
C VAL A 343 -36.32 -13.27 11.16
N VAL A 344 -36.48 -13.44 9.84
CA VAL A 344 -35.39 -13.25 8.86
C VAL A 344 -34.93 -11.79 8.83
N GLU A 345 -35.84 -10.82 8.81
CA GLU A 345 -35.47 -9.40 8.82
C GLU A 345 -34.75 -9.01 10.13
N GLU A 346 -35.21 -9.48 11.29
CA GLU A 346 -34.51 -9.28 12.57
C GLU A 346 -33.13 -9.97 12.61
N ALA A 347 -33.00 -11.17 12.03
CA ALA A 347 -31.71 -11.86 11.93
C ALA A 347 -30.74 -11.16 10.95
N LYS A 348 -31.27 -10.59 9.87
CA LYS A 348 -30.53 -9.85 8.85
C LYS A 348 -29.99 -8.54 9.41
N ALA A 349 -30.81 -7.79 10.16
CA ALA A 349 -30.37 -6.59 10.88
C ALA A 349 -29.22 -6.92 11.85
N ARG A 350 -29.38 -7.95 12.69
CA ARG A 350 -28.32 -8.40 13.61
C ARG A 350 -27.03 -8.84 12.90
N ALA A 351 -27.13 -9.50 11.76
CA ALA A 351 -25.97 -9.90 10.97
C ALA A 351 -25.25 -8.69 10.35
N ALA A 352 -26.00 -7.67 9.91
CA ALA A 352 -25.44 -6.41 9.41
C ALA A 352 -24.72 -5.63 10.53
N ASP A 353 -25.35 -5.48 11.69
CA ASP A 353 -24.77 -4.81 12.87
C ASP A 353 -23.47 -5.52 13.31
N ALA A 354 -23.48 -6.86 13.36
CA ALA A 354 -22.30 -7.64 13.73
C ALA A 354 -21.17 -7.53 12.67
N SER A 355 -21.52 -7.39 11.39
CA SER A 355 -20.54 -7.13 10.32
C SER A 355 -19.89 -5.76 10.48
N GLN A 356 -20.69 -4.71 10.64
CA GLN A 356 -20.17 -3.35 10.84
C GLN A 356 -19.29 -3.27 12.10
N ALA A 357 -19.73 -3.89 13.20
CA ALA A 357 -18.98 -3.96 14.43
C ALA A 357 -17.64 -4.71 14.30
N LEU A 358 -17.54 -5.69 13.41
CA LEU A 358 -16.29 -6.38 13.08
C LEU A 358 -15.37 -5.49 12.24
N ASP A 359 -15.91 -4.82 11.24
CA ASP A 359 -15.15 -3.93 10.36
C ASP A 359 -14.56 -2.74 11.15
N GLU A 360 -15.32 -2.15 12.08
CA GLU A 360 -14.83 -1.12 13.00
C GLU A 360 -13.71 -1.63 13.91
N ALA A 361 -13.80 -2.86 14.43
CA ALA A 361 -12.75 -3.44 15.27
C ALA A 361 -11.46 -3.71 14.48
N ARG A 362 -11.58 -4.17 13.22
CA ARG A 362 -10.45 -4.35 12.30
C ARG A 362 -9.80 -3.03 11.91
N LEU A 363 -10.60 -1.97 11.75
CA LEU A 363 -10.09 -0.63 11.51
C LEU A 363 -9.26 -0.13 12.70
N ARG A 364 -9.76 -0.28 13.93
CA ARG A 364 -9.00 0.11 15.14
C ARG A 364 -7.69 -0.66 15.28
N LEU A 365 -7.71 -1.98 15.09
CA LEU A 365 -6.48 -2.78 15.10
C LEU A 365 -5.47 -2.27 14.05
N ARG A 366 -5.96 -1.89 12.87
CA ARG A 366 -5.11 -1.29 11.84
C ARG A 366 -4.53 0.05 12.28
N ASP A 367 -5.34 0.93 12.85
CA ASP A 367 -4.89 2.25 13.32
C ASP A 367 -3.82 2.11 14.42
N GLU A 368 -4.00 1.19 15.37
CA GLU A 368 -3.02 0.89 16.44
C GLU A 368 -1.69 0.36 15.88
N VAL A 369 -1.76 -0.52 14.88
CA VAL A 369 -0.57 -1.07 14.20
C VAL A 369 0.12 -0.01 13.33
N GLU A 370 -0.64 0.85 12.65
CA GLU A 370 -0.10 1.91 11.79
C GLU A 370 0.53 3.05 12.61
N GLN A 371 -0.06 3.44 13.74
CA GLN A 371 0.56 4.38 14.68
C GLN A 371 1.87 3.84 15.27
N GLY A 372 1.96 2.52 15.50
CA GLY A 372 3.22 1.88 15.88
C GLY A 372 4.30 1.93 14.79
N ALA A 373 3.89 1.88 13.52
CA ALA A 373 4.80 1.85 12.36
C ALA A 373 5.32 3.24 11.94
N GLU A 374 4.55 4.31 12.12
CA GLU A 374 4.97 5.67 11.76
C GLU A 374 6.11 6.19 12.64
N GLU A 375 6.17 5.79 13.92
CA GLU A 375 7.17 6.27 14.88
C GLU A 375 8.47 5.43 14.91
N GLU A 376 8.49 4.22 14.35
CA GLU A 376 9.67 3.34 14.32
C GLU A 376 10.50 3.41 13.02
N GLY A 377 10.11 4.21 12.02
CA GLY A 377 10.93 4.41 10.81
C GLY A 377 10.19 4.49 9.47
N GLY A 378 8.98 5.05 9.44
CA GLY A 378 8.27 5.36 8.20
C GLY A 378 7.54 4.19 7.55
N ALA A 379 6.61 4.53 6.65
CA ALA A 379 5.57 3.67 6.08
C ALA A 379 6.04 2.38 5.36
N ASP A 380 7.34 2.24 5.07
CA ASP A 380 7.92 1.07 4.38
C ASP A 380 8.51 0.02 5.35
N ALA A 381 8.68 0.33 6.64
CA ALA A 381 9.22 -0.63 7.61
C ALA A 381 8.25 -1.79 7.91
N ALA A 382 6.94 -1.53 7.85
CA ALA A 382 5.85 -2.46 8.20
C ALA A 382 5.44 -3.45 7.09
N LEU A 383 6.07 -3.39 5.91
CA LEU A 383 5.76 -4.28 4.79
C LEU A 383 6.40 -5.67 5.01
N PRO A 384 5.69 -6.79 4.78
CA PRO A 384 6.22 -8.13 4.98
C PRO A 384 7.40 -8.42 4.03
N GLY A 385 8.37 -9.21 4.49
CA GLY A 385 9.50 -9.67 3.68
C GLY A 385 10.83 -8.99 3.97
N ILE A 386 11.89 -9.61 3.46
CA ILE A 386 13.28 -9.17 3.68
C ILE A 386 13.57 -7.97 2.77
N PRO A 387 14.05 -6.82 3.31
CA PRO A 387 14.38 -5.66 2.50
C PRO A 387 15.58 -5.95 1.60
N VAL A 388 15.43 -5.68 0.30
CA VAL A 388 16.46 -5.86 -0.73
C VAL A 388 16.52 -4.60 -1.59
N PRO A 389 17.69 -3.95 -1.72
CA PRO A 389 17.84 -2.81 -2.63
C PRO A 389 17.70 -3.27 -4.08
N ILE A 390 17.07 -2.45 -4.93
CA ILE A 390 16.83 -2.79 -6.35
C ILE A 390 18.10 -3.25 -7.09
N LYS A 391 19.27 -2.67 -6.78
CA LYS A 391 20.57 -3.02 -7.37
C LYS A 391 21.02 -4.45 -7.05
N ALA A 392 20.60 -5.01 -5.91
CA ALA A 392 20.92 -6.36 -5.49
C ALA A 392 19.86 -7.40 -5.91
N LEU A 393 18.75 -6.96 -6.52
CA LEU A 393 17.62 -7.83 -6.84
C LEU A 393 18.01 -8.97 -7.79
N ASN A 394 18.91 -8.72 -8.75
CA ASN A 394 19.44 -9.75 -9.65
C ASN A 394 20.21 -10.85 -8.90
N ASP A 395 21.07 -10.44 -7.98
CA ASP A 395 21.93 -11.36 -7.24
C ASP A 395 21.11 -12.21 -6.27
N VAL A 396 20.03 -11.66 -5.70
CA VAL A 396 19.12 -12.40 -4.81
C VAL A 396 18.17 -13.31 -5.58
N LEU A 397 17.47 -12.81 -6.60
CA LEU A 397 16.41 -13.57 -7.30
C LEU A 397 16.92 -14.58 -8.32
N ILE A 398 17.92 -14.19 -9.12
CA ILE A 398 18.33 -14.96 -10.30
C ILE A 398 19.57 -15.79 -10.00
N ARG A 399 20.54 -15.22 -9.28
CA ARG A 399 21.80 -15.90 -8.95
C ARG A 399 21.79 -16.62 -7.61
N ASP A 400 20.77 -16.37 -6.77
CA ASP A 400 20.66 -16.86 -5.40
C ASP A 400 22.00 -16.76 -4.64
N VAL A 401 22.62 -15.57 -4.64
CA VAL A 401 23.89 -15.34 -3.97
C VAL A 401 23.70 -15.55 -2.47
N GLY A 402 24.37 -16.57 -1.94
CA GLY A 402 24.22 -17.01 -0.54
C GLY A 402 23.26 -18.18 -0.34
N GLY A 403 22.64 -18.71 -1.41
CA GLY A 403 21.86 -19.96 -1.39
C GLY A 403 20.59 -19.91 -0.53
N LYS A 404 20.07 -18.72 -0.24
CA LYS A 404 18.95 -18.53 0.70
C LYS A 404 17.63 -18.98 0.11
N LEU A 405 17.40 -18.74 -1.18
CA LEU A 405 16.18 -19.19 -1.86
C LEU A 405 16.17 -20.73 -1.96
N ALA A 406 17.29 -21.32 -2.39
CA ALA A 406 17.45 -22.78 -2.43
C ALA A 406 17.26 -23.42 -1.04
N ALA A 407 17.86 -22.85 0.01
CA ALA A 407 17.72 -23.34 1.38
C ALA A 407 16.29 -23.22 1.92
N SER A 408 15.54 -22.18 1.53
CA SER A 408 14.16 -21.98 1.96
C SER A 408 13.20 -23.03 1.39
N GLY A 409 13.54 -23.61 0.24
CA GLY A 409 12.63 -24.50 -0.49
C GLY A 409 11.34 -23.82 -0.97
N LYS A 410 11.24 -22.49 -0.93
CA LYS A 410 10.06 -21.73 -1.40
C LYS A 410 10.40 -20.96 -2.68
N TRP A 411 9.37 -20.62 -3.45
CA TRP A 411 9.52 -19.71 -4.59
C TRP A 411 9.53 -18.26 -4.11
N PRO A 412 10.24 -17.33 -4.77
CA PRO A 412 10.29 -15.92 -4.36
C PRO A 412 8.98 -15.15 -4.64
N LEU A 413 8.53 -14.39 -3.64
CA LEU A 413 7.52 -13.34 -3.77
C LEU A 413 8.22 -11.99 -3.67
N VAL A 414 8.04 -11.11 -4.66
CA VAL A 414 8.62 -9.77 -4.70
C VAL A 414 7.52 -8.75 -4.49
N ILE A 415 7.65 -7.97 -3.42
CA ILE A 415 6.78 -6.84 -3.10
C ILE A 415 7.52 -5.56 -3.49
N ASP A 416 6.99 -4.85 -4.47
CA ASP A 416 7.57 -3.60 -4.97
C ASP A 416 6.49 -2.54 -5.21
N THR A 417 6.38 -1.62 -4.26
CA THR A 417 5.45 -0.49 -4.29
C THR A 417 5.89 0.62 -5.26
N SER A 418 7.15 0.60 -5.71
CA SER A 418 7.72 1.61 -6.61
C SER A 418 7.51 1.30 -8.09
N GLY A 419 7.22 0.04 -8.41
CA GLY A 419 7.13 -0.48 -9.78
C GLY A 419 8.47 -0.67 -10.50
N GLN A 420 9.61 -0.33 -9.89
CA GLN A 420 10.94 -0.47 -10.50
C GLN A 420 11.33 -1.93 -10.76
N ALA A 421 10.95 -2.87 -9.90
CA ALA A 421 11.18 -4.31 -10.07
C ALA A 421 10.42 -4.86 -11.27
N SER A 422 9.20 -4.35 -11.53
CA SER A 422 8.44 -4.73 -12.73
C SER A 422 9.18 -4.34 -14.01
N VAL A 423 9.79 -3.15 -14.03
CA VAL A 423 10.58 -2.66 -15.16
C VAL A 423 11.86 -3.49 -15.27
N PHE A 424 12.58 -3.66 -14.16
CA PHE A 424 13.80 -4.44 -14.08
C PHE A 424 13.62 -5.86 -14.63
N LEU A 425 12.60 -6.60 -14.16
CA LEU A 425 12.36 -7.98 -14.55
C LEU A 425 11.92 -8.14 -16.02
N ARG A 426 11.24 -7.13 -16.61
CA ARG A 426 10.91 -7.13 -18.05
C ARG A 426 12.15 -6.97 -18.95
N TYR A 427 13.16 -6.25 -18.46
CA TYR A 427 14.45 -6.08 -19.18
C TYR A 427 15.47 -7.17 -18.85
N GLN A 428 15.18 -8.05 -17.88
CA GLN A 428 15.91 -9.29 -17.69
C GLN A 428 15.40 -10.37 -18.64
N ASP A 429 16.19 -11.41 -18.86
CA ASP A 429 15.83 -12.57 -19.69
C ASP A 429 14.82 -13.48 -18.97
N THR A 430 13.61 -12.98 -18.74
CA THR A 430 12.51 -13.66 -18.04
C THR A 430 11.29 -13.84 -18.94
N ASN A 431 10.50 -14.87 -18.64
CA ASN A 431 9.19 -15.06 -19.26
C ASN A 431 8.15 -14.34 -18.40
N TYR A 432 7.82 -13.11 -18.81
CA TYR A 432 6.96 -12.21 -18.04
C TYR A 432 5.47 -12.37 -18.40
N VAL A 433 4.64 -12.69 -17.41
CA VAL A 433 3.18 -12.81 -17.51
C VAL A 433 2.53 -11.78 -16.61
N ASN A 434 1.60 -11.00 -17.15
CA ASN A 434 0.83 -10.01 -16.39
C ASN A 434 -0.57 -10.58 -16.20
N ALA A 435 -0.98 -10.82 -14.95
CA ALA A 435 -2.24 -11.46 -14.62
C ALA A 435 -3.47 -10.65 -15.08
N LEU A 436 -3.35 -9.32 -15.14
CA LEU A 436 -4.43 -8.43 -15.62
C LEU A 436 -4.49 -8.34 -17.15
N ASN A 437 -3.48 -8.85 -17.86
CA ASN A 437 -3.50 -8.87 -19.32
C ASN A 437 -4.15 -10.17 -19.83
N ALA A 438 -5.37 -10.05 -20.35
CA ALA A 438 -6.15 -11.17 -20.89
C ALA A 438 -5.36 -12.02 -21.90
N ARG A 439 -4.56 -11.41 -22.78
CA ARG A 439 -3.75 -12.15 -23.77
C ARG A 439 -2.67 -13.02 -23.15
N HIS A 440 -2.09 -12.57 -22.03
CA HIS A 440 -1.06 -13.32 -21.32
C HIS A 440 -1.66 -14.50 -20.55
N MET A 441 -2.89 -14.33 -20.05
CA MET A 441 -3.62 -15.34 -19.29
C MET A 441 -4.47 -16.29 -20.14
N GLU A 442 -4.49 -16.11 -21.47
CA GLU A 442 -5.05 -17.11 -22.37
C GLU A 442 -4.35 -18.47 -22.16
N PRO A 443 -5.10 -19.60 -22.09
CA PRO A 443 -4.53 -20.89 -21.70
C PRO A 443 -3.33 -21.31 -22.55
N HIS A 444 -3.39 -21.05 -23.87
CA HIS A 444 -2.30 -21.37 -24.77
C HIS A 444 -1.04 -20.53 -24.50
N THR A 445 -1.20 -19.22 -24.28
CA THR A 445 -0.08 -18.29 -24.02
C THR A 445 0.57 -18.56 -22.67
N LEU A 446 -0.24 -18.74 -21.62
CA LEU A 446 0.24 -19.07 -20.28
C LEU A 446 1.03 -20.38 -20.27
N ARG A 447 0.49 -21.43 -20.92
CA ARG A 447 1.15 -22.73 -21.09
C ARG A 447 2.50 -22.61 -21.82
N ARG A 448 2.54 -21.89 -22.94
CA ARG A 448 3.78 -21.70 -23.71
C ARG A 448 4.82 -20.88 -22.94
N SER A 449 4.38 -19.88 -22.19
CA SER A 449 5.25 -19.09 -21.32
C SER A 449 5.92 -19.97 -20.27
N LEU A 450 5.15 -20.83 -19.59
CA LEU A 450 5.66 -21.78 -18.60
C LEU A 450 6.62 -22.81 -19.23
N LEU A 451 6.23 -23.44 -20.33
CA LEU A 451 7.08 -24.43 -21.03
C LEU A 451 8.39 -23.81 -21.55
N GLY A 452 8.32 -22.60 -22.10
CA GLY A 452 9.50 -21.86 -22.55
C GLY A 452 10.46 -21.58 -21.39
N ALA A 453 9.93 -21.16 -20.25
CA ALA A 453 10.74 -20.89 -19.06
C ALA A 453 11.42 -22.17 -18.54
N ILE A 454 10.69 -23.28 -18.46
CA ILE A 454 11.23 -24.58 -18.03
C ILE A 454 12.32 -25.07 -19.00
N ARG A 455 12.06 -25.04 -20.31
CA ARG A 455 12.99 -25.52 -21.34
C ARG A 455 14.33 -24.80 -21.32
N TYR A 456 14.29 -23.48 -21.17
CA TYR A 456 15.49 -22.64 -21.17
C TYR A 456 16.08 -22.43 -19.77
N GLY A 457 15.41 -22.89 -18.70
CA GLY A 457 15.81 -22.66 -17.32
C GLY A 457 15.76 -21.18 -16.92
N LYS A 458 14.80 -20.44 -17.48
CA LYS A 458 14.59 -19.01 -17.22
C LYS A 458 13.60 -18.82 -16.07
N ALA A 459 13.63 -17.64 -15.47
CA ALA A 459 12.60 -17.25 -14.52
C ALA A 459 11.28 -16.97 -15.26
N MET A 460 10.18 -17.50 -14.74
CA MET A 460 8.82 -17.07 -15.11
C MET A 460 8.32 -16.11 -14.04
N VAL A 461 7.94 -14.90 -14.46
CA VAL A 461 7.41 -13.87 -13.56
C VAL A 461 5.90 -13.78 -13.76
N LEU A 462 5.13 -13.96 -12.69
CA LEU A 462 3.70 -13.69 -12.62
C LEU A 462 3.48 -12.38 -11.88
N ASP A 463 3.16 -11.33 -12.63
CA ASP A 463 2.88 -9.99 -12.10
C ASP A 463 1.39 -9.83 -11.80
N LEU A 464 1.06 -9.73 -10.52
CA LEU A 464 -0.29 -9.49 -10.00
C LEU A 464 -0.63 -7.99 -9.93
N GLN A 465 0.33 -7.11 -10.17
CA GLN A 465 0.22 -5.66 -9.97
C GLN A 465 -0.28 -5.33 -8.55
N ASP A 466 -1.18 -4.36 -8.42
CA ASP A 466 -1.77 -3.86 -7.18
C ASP A 466 -3.06 -4.59 -6.77
N CYS A 467 -3.45 -5.64 -7.49
CA CYS A 467 -4.70 -6.38 -7.29
C CYS A 467 -4.47 -7.71 -6.55
N ASP A 468 -5.32 -8.05 -5.58
CA ASP A 468 -5.32 -9.38 -4.94
C ASP A 468 -6.04 -10.41 -5.81
N LEU A 469 -5.35 -10.87 -6.86
CA LEU A 469 -5.84 -11.91 -7.75
C LEU A 469 -5.41 -13.32 -7.32
N TRP A 470 -4.72 -13.46 -6.18
CA TRP A 470 -4.19 -14.75 -5.74
C TRP A 470 -5.26 -15.83 -5.59
N PRO A 471 -6.46 -15.56 -5.01
CA PRO A 471 -7.53 -16.55 -4.93
C PRO A 471 -8.06 -17.03 -6.29
N GLU A 472 -7.91 -16.21 -7.34
CA GLU A 472 -8.36 -16.54 -8.70
C GLU A 472 -7.31 -17.30 -9.51
N MET A 473 -6.02 -17.19 -9.16
CA MET A 473 -4.92 -17.81 -9.90
C MET A 473 -5.09 -19.33 -10.09
N PRO A 474 -5.50 -20.14 -9.08
CA PRO A 474 -5.75 -21.57 -9.29
C PRO A 474 -6.74 -21.82 -10.43
N ARG A 475 -7.87 -21.09 -10.43
CA ARG A 475 -8.91 -21.24 -11.46
C ARG A 475 -8.39 -20.88 -12.85
N MET A 476 -7.51 -19.88 -12.95
CA MET A 476 -6.94 -19.46 -14.23
C MET A 476 -5.92 -20.46 -14.77
N PHE A 477 -5.05 -21.01 -13.90
CA PHE A 477 -4.10 -22.07 -14.28
C PHE A 477 -4.80 -23.40 -14.60
N ASP A 478 -5.93 -23.69 -13.95
CA ASP A 478 -6.74 -24.88 -14.21
C ASP A 478 -7.34 -24.92 -15.63
N GLN A 479 -7.48 -23.77 -16.29
CA GLN A 479 -7.87 -23.71 -17.71
C GLN A 479 -6.81 -24.31 -18.65
N VAL A 480 -5.56 -24.41 -18.20
CA VAL A 480 -4.49 -25.11 -18.93
C VAL A 480 -4.51 -26.59 -18.58
N GLN A 481 -4.45 -26.90 -17.29
CA GLN A 481 -4.50 -28.24 -16.74
C GLN A 481 -4.89 -28.17 -15.26
N GLN A 482 -5.81 -29.04 -14.83
CA GLN A 482 -6.27 -29.07 -13.45
C GLN A 482 -5.11 -29.29 -12.45
N GLY A 483 -5.04 -28.45 -11.42
CA GLY A 483 -4.02 -28.47 -10.38
C GLY A 483 -2.66 -27.95 -10.83
N LEU A 484 -2.56 -27.29 -11.99
CA LEU A 484 -1.27 -26.88 -12.55
C LEU A 484 -0.48 -25.94 -11.63
N LEU A 485 -1.14 -24.93 -11.05
CA LEU A 485 -0.46 -23.97 -10.16
C LEU A 485 0.13 -24.67 -8.92
N ALA A 486 -0.64 -25.56 -8.29
CA ALA A 486 -0.15 -26.35 -7.15
C ALA A 486 1.09 -27.17 -7.52
N ARG A 487 1.10 -27.79 -8.70
CA ARG A 487 2.24 -28.58 -9.21
C ARG A 487 3.48 -27.74 -9.54
N VAL A 488 3.29 -26.46 -9.89
CA VAL A 488 4.39 -25.51 -10.05
C VAL A 488 4.94 -25.13 -8.67
N LEU A 489 4.07 -24.83 -7.71
CA LEU A 489 4.46 -24.39 -6.37
C LEU A 489 5.21 -25.46 -5.58
N ASP A 490 4.75 -26.72 -5.62
CA ASP A 490 5.41 -27.86 -4.95
C ASP A 490 6.60 -28.45 -5.74
N ARG A 491 6.86 -27.91 -6.94
CA ARG A 491 7.89 -28.35 -7.90
C ARG A 491 7.69 -29.76 -8.46
N SER A 492 6.54 -30.40 -8.24
CA SER A 492 6.23 -31.71 -8.80
C SER A 492 6.19 -31.71 -10.33
N LEU A 493 5.86 -30.57 -10.95
CA LEU A 493 5.89 -30.40 -12.40
C LEU A 493 7.29 -30.60 -13.01
N LEU A 494 8.34 -30.31 -12.24
CA LEU A 494 9.74 -30.39 -12.71
C LEU A 494 10.35 -31.78 -12.53
N ARG A 495 9.67 -32.70 -11.83
CA ARG A 495 10.16 -34.06 -11.54
C ARG A 495 9.64 -35.04 -12.58
N ASN A 496 10.45 -36.05 -12.90
CA ASN A 496 10.06 -37.16 -13.79
C ASN A 496 9.41 -36.69 -15.11
N GLU A 497 9.91 -35.60 -15.68
CA GLU A 497 9.40 -35.02 -16.93
C GLU A 497 7.90 -34.70 -16.89
N ALA A 498 7.32 -34.45 -15.72
CA ALA A 498 5.87 -34.28 -15.58
C ALA A 498 5.32 -33.01 -16.25
N PHE A 499 6.19 -32.11 -16.71
CA PHE A 499 5.88 -30.99 -17.60
C PHE A 499 5.55 -31.44 -19.03
N ALA A 500 5.93 -32.65 -19.44
CA ALA A 500 5.66 -33.17 -20.78
C ALA A 500 4.16 -33.29 -21.07
N SER A 501 3.32 -33.40 -20.03
CA SER A 501 1.85 -33.36 -20.19
C SER A 501 1.32 -32.03 -20.73
N LEU A 502 2.14 -30.97 -20.69
CA LEU A 502 1.79 -29.65 -21.23
C LEU A 502 2.21 -29.48 -22.70
N ILE A 503 3.06 -30.35 -23.23
CA ILE A 503 3.53 -30.29 -24.62
C ILE A 503 2.41 -30.78 -25.53
N ARG A 504 2.13 -30.02 -26.60
CA ARG A 504 1.12 -30.35 -27.60
C ARG A 504 1.78 -30.58 -28.96
N ALA A 505 1.14 -31.36 -29.82
CA ALA A 505 1.63 -31.65 -31.17
C ALA A 505 1.81 -30.39 -32.04
N GLU A 506 1.08 -29.31 -31.72
CA GLU A 506 1.11 -28.02 -32.41
C GLU A 506 2.29 -27.12 -32.02
N ASP A 507 3.08 -27.48 -31.00
CA ASP A 507 4.17 -26.61 -30.47
C ASP A 507 5.45 -26.63 -31.33
N GLY A 508 5.58 -27.58 -32.26
CA GLY A 508 6.74 -27.75 -33.13
C GLY A 508 7.92 -28.50 -32.49
N ASP A 509 8.86 -28.94 -33.32
CA ASP A 509 10.00 -29.80 -32.96
C ASP A 509 10.92 -29.23 -31.88
N GLU A 510 10.85 -27.90 -31.67
CA GLU A 510 11.63 -27.22 -30.66
C GLU A 510 11.16 -27.59 -29.24
N TYR A 511 9.89 -27.92 -29.04
CA TYR A 511 9.35 -28.40 -27.75
C TYR A 511 9.34 -29.93 -27.64
N ASP A 512 10.08 -30.65 -28.49
CA ASP A 512 10.32 -32.07 -28.29
C ASP A 512 10.98 -32.31 -26.92
N ILE A 513 10.57 -33.39 -26.25
CA ILE A 513 11.01 -33.73 -24.89
C ILE A 513 12.54 -33.83 -24.79
N ASN A 514 13.21 -34.28 -25.86
CA ASN A 514 14.66 -34.40 -25.93
C ASN A 514 15.39 -33.03 -25.94
N LYS A 515 14.66 -31.93 -26.14
CA LYS A 515 15.19 -30.56 -26.11
C LYS A 515 15.13 -29.94 -24.70
N PHE A 516 14.58 -30.64 -23.72
CA PHE A 516 14.58 -30.23 -22.33
C PHE A 516 15.79 -30.86 -21.61
N GLN A 517 16.68 -30.00 -21.12
CA GLN A 517 17.89 -30.45 -20.42
C GLN A 517 17.68 -30.39 -18.92
N ASP A 518 17.97 -31.48 -18.20
CA ASP A 518 17.82 -31.55 -16.74
C ASP A 518 18.51 -30.41 -15.99
N ILE A 519 19.70 -30.01 -16.44
CA ILE A 519 20.46 -28.90 -15.84
C ILE A 519 19.65 -27.60 -15.92
N ARG A 520 18.98 -27.34 -17.05
CA ARG A 520 18.18 -26.12 -17.26
C ARG A 520 16.85 -26.19 -16.51
N ILE A 521 16.21 -27.35 -16.48
CA ILE A 521 14.97 -27.56 -15.70
C ILE A 521 15.22 -27.22 -14.23
N ARG A 522 16.38 -27.61 -13.67
CA ARG A 522 16.77 -27.29 -12.29
C ARG A 522 17.03 -25.80 -12.05
N SER A 523 17.35 -25.03 -13.08
CA SER A 523 17.56 -23.58 -13.02
C SER A 523 16.28 -22.77 -13.15
N PHE A 524 15.14 -23.40 -13.48
CA PHE A 524 13.86 -22.71 -13.57
C PHE A 524 13.45 -22.10 -12.22
N VAL A 525 12.98 -20.85 -12.26
CA VAL A 525 12.47 -20.13 -11.09
C VAL A 525 11.08 -19.57 -11.37
N PHE A 526 10.15 -19.80 -10.46
CA PHE A 526 8.83 -19.16 -10.51
C PHE A 526 8.81 -17.96 -9.55
N ILE A 527 8.54 -16.77 -10.05
CA ILE A 527 8.54 -15.51 -9.28
C ILE A 527 7.14 -14.92 -9.32
N VAL A 528 6.60 -14.56 -8.16
CA VAL A 528 5.38 -13.74 -8.09
C VAL A 528 5.77 -12.31 -7.76
N LEU A 529 5.28 -11.34 -8.53
CA LEU A 529 5.51 -9.92 -8.31
C LEU A 529 4.18 -9.25 -7.97
N THR A 530 4.20 -8.36 -6.98
CA THR A 530 3.05 -7.54 -6.62
C THR A 530 3.49 -6.15 -6.18
N SER A 531 2.71 -5.13 -6.57
CA SER A 531 2.82 -3.77 -6.06
C SER A 531 1.82 -3.48 -4.94
N ALA A 532 1.02 -4.47 -4.53
CA ALA A 532 0.15 -4.36 -3.39
C ALA A 532 0.98 -4.19 -2.11
N ARG A 533 0.70 -3.12 -1.34
CA ARG A 533 1.36 -2.88 -0.04
C ARG A 533 1.11 -4.01 0.96
N LYS A 534 -0.08 -4.61 0.94
CA LYS A 534 -0.46 -5.73 1.83
C LYS A 534 -0.97 -6.88 0.95
N PRO A 535 -0.06 -7.71 0.39
CA PRO A 535 -0.48 -8.86 -0.41
C PRO A 535 -1.14 -9.93 0.45
N ASN A 536 -1.85 -10.85 -0.20
CA ASN A 536 -2.59 -11.93 0.45
C ASN A 536 -1.71 -12.75 1.41
N GLN A 537 -2.18 -13.02 2.63
CA GLN A 537 -1.41 -13.72 3.64
C GLN A 537 -1.06 -15.15 3.23
N GLU A 538 -1.95 -15.85 2.52
CA GLU A 538 -1.68 -17.20 2.01
C GLU A 538 -0.51 -17.20 1.02
N LEU A 539 -0.39 -16.14 0.21
CA LEU A 539 0.71 -15.95 -0.73
C LEU A 539 2.02 -15.66 0.01
N VAL A 540 1.98 -14.80 1.04
CA VAL A 540 3.14 -14.48 1.88
C VAL A 540 3.64 -15.71 2.63
N ASP A 541 2.74 -16.54 3.15
CA ASP A 541 3.09 -17.75 3.90
C ASP A 541 3.62 -18.87 2.99
N ALA A 542 3.11 -18.97 1.75
CA ALA A 542 3.52 -19.99 0.78
C ALA A 542 4.89 -19.70 0.13
N MET A 543 5.32 -18.44 0.07
CA MET A 543 6.48 -17.99 -0.71
C MET A 543 7.60 -17.40 0.17
N TYR A 544 8.77 -17.18 -0.45
CA TYR A 544 9.89 -16.48 0.18
C TYR A 544 9.79 -14.99 -0.13
N THR A 545 9.32 -14.22 0.86
CA THR A 545 8.92 -12.82 0.65
C THR A 545 10.10 -11.86 0.71
N LEU A 546 10.27 -11.09 -0.36
CA LEU A 546 11.28 -10.06 -0.54
C LEU A 546 10.61 -8.71 -0.77
N ARG A 547 11.12 -7.66 -0.11
CA ARG A 547 10.63 -6.29 -0.23
C ARG A 547 11.67 -5.44 -0.94
N VAL A 548 11.28 -4.78 -2.02
CA VAL A 548 12.19 -3.90 -2.76
C VAL A 548 12.29 -2.56 -2.05
N MET A 549 13.52 -2.16 -1.72
CA MET A 549 13.84 -0.84 -1.19
C MET A 549 14.37 0.03 -2.33
N VAL A 550 13.74 1.19 -2.53
CA VAL A 550 14.28 2.25 -3.39
C VAL A 550 15.05 3.20 -2.50
N ALA A 551 16.34 3.40 -2.78
CA ALA A 551 17.09 4.46 -2.13
C ALA A 551 16.59 5.80 -2.69
N GLU A 552 16.15 6.70 -1.81
CA GLU A 552 15.84 8.09 -2.17
C GLU A 552 17.05 8.83 -2.76
#